data_AF-A0A2H0LC50-F1
#
_entry.id   AF-A0A2H0LC50-F1
#
_cell.length_a   1.000
_cell.length_b   1.000
_cell.length_c   1.000
_cell.angle_alpha   90.00
_cell.angle_beta   90.00
_cell.angle_gamma   90.00
#
_symmetry.space_group_name_H-M   'P 1'
#
loop_
_entity.id
_entity.type
_entity.pdbx_description
1 polymer ?
#
loop_
_entity_poly.entity_id
_entity_poly.type
_entity_poly.pdbx_seq_one_letter_code
_entity_poly.pdbx_strand_id
1 'polypeptide(L)'
;MAEMLKIRWSSRGLNSRSPRFRMACSTSIKFTLLAILLIIHTELRIVNGPKDPSGRPKIPLDLRANSKVYTLDERERMDGLTVGQIAQEARVDAWTVRFYEKEGLLPKAKRTSSGYRLHGPEIAERIRFIKKAQHLGLRLEEIREILDLSDRGSCPCGHVRQVLKSKLAELARKISDLHAVQSRIRTVLSQSRRFGVRPTGKALCPTIMGGAKGKKTKEASK
;
A
#
# COMPACT_ATOMS: atom_id res chain seq x y z
N MET A 1 34.99 -5.47 -29.97
CA MET A 1 33.99 -4.60 -29.32
C MET A 1 32.95 -5.50 -28.65
N ALA A 2 33.32 -6.12 -27.54
CA ALA A 2 33.20 -5.60 -26.16
C ALA A 2 31.73 -5.69 -25.70
N GLU A 3 31.26 -6.76 -25.05
CA GLU A 3 31.48 -7.24 -23.66
C GLU A 3 30.36 -6.79 -22.70
N MET A 4 30.09 -7.63 -21.69
CA MET A 4 29.24 -7.43 -20.50
C MET A 4 27.73 -7.70 -20.72
N LEU A 5 27.11 -8.76 -20.19
CA LEU A 5 27.20 -9.33 -18.84
C LEU A 5 26.91 -10.85 -18.84
N LYS A 6 27.91 -11.66 -18.52
CA LYS A 6 27.76 -13.00 -17.94
C LYS A 6 27.80 -12.86 -16.41
N ILE A 7 26.66 -13.00 -15.73
CA ILE A 7 26.67 -13.25 -14.28
C ILE A 7 26.67 -14.76 -14.07
N ARG A 8 27.89 -15.26 -13.87
CA ARG A 8 28.25 -16.61 -13.43
C ARG A 8 28.04 -16.69 -11.92
N TRP A 9 26.98 -17.34 -11.47
CA TRP A 9 26.88 -17.77 -10.07
C TRP A 9 27.74 -19.02 -9.88
N SER A 10 28.90 -18.83 -9.24
CA SER A 10 29.82 -19.88 -8.84
C SER A 10 29.36 -20.46 -7.50
N SER A 11 28.65 -21.59 -7.55
CA SER A 11 28.34 -22.43 -6.41
C SER A 11 29.43 -23.47 -6.22
N ARG A 12 30.32 -23.25 -5.24
CA ARG A 12 31.13 -24.33 -4.64
C ARG A 12 31.70 -23.89 -3.29
N GLY A 13 31.34 -24.62 -2.24
CA GLY A 13 32.12 -24.63 -1.00
C GLY A 13 31.35 -24.54 0.31
N LEU A 14 30.40 -25.44 0.59
CA LEU A 14 30.21 -25.91 1.96
C LEU A 14 30.12 -27.44 1.93
N ASN A 15 31.23 -28.05 2.32
CA ASN A 15 31.38 -29.47 2.52
C ASN A 15 30.85 -29.85 3.92
N SER A 16 30.13 -30.96 3.90
CA SER A 16 29.60 -31.87 4.93
C SER A 16 30.04 -31.73 6.41
N ARG A 17 29.04 -31.88 7.29
CA ARG A 17 28.97 -32.90 8.37
C ARG A 17 27.52 -33.01 8.89
N SER A 18 26.93 -34.20 8.74
CA SER A 18 25.58 -34.65 9.17
C SER A 18 25.58 -35.08 10.66
N PRO A 19 24.55 -35.73 11.29
CA PRO A 19 23.23 -36.18 10.82
C PRO A 19 22.04 -36.04 11.84
N ARG A 20 20.87 -36.52 11.40
CA ARG A 20 19.64 -36.89 12.14
C ARG A 20 18.57 -35.81 12.33
N PHE A 21 17.65 -35.72 11.37
CA PHE A 21 16.22 -35.72 11.71
C PHE A 21 15.44 -36.50 10.65
N ARG A 22 14.92 -37.66 11.06
CA ARG A 22 14.09 -38.57 10.27
C ARG A 22 12.74 -37.93 9.97
N MET A 23 12.34 -38.05 8.71
CA MET A 23 10.99 -38.36 8.20
C MET A 23 9.78 -37.98 9.07
N ALA A 24 9.05 -36.94 8.65
CA ALA A 24 7.58 -36.84 8.73
C ALA A 24 7.10 -35.62 7.92
N CYS A 25 7.11 -35.68 6.58
CA CYS A 25 6.57 -34.58 5.75
C CYS A 25 6.00 -35.09 4.43
N SER A 26 4.99 -35.95 4.49
CA SER A 26 4.26 -36.43 3.29
C SER A 26 2.73 -36.26 3.41
N THR A 27 2.21 -36.08 4.64
CA THR A 27 0.79 -35.83 4.88
C THR A 27 0.42 -34.34 4.88
N SER A 28 1.34 -33.43 5.16
CA SER A 28 1.03 -31.98 5.32
C SER A 28 0.72 -31.26 3.99
N ILE A 29 1.32 -31.70 2.87
CA ILE A 29 1.10 -31.10 1.53
C ILE A 29 -0.25 -31.54 0.94
N LYS A 30 -0.69 -32.77 1.22
CA LYS A 30 -2.01 -33.26 0.76
C LYS A 30 -3.17 -32.57 1.49
N PHE A 31 -3.00 -32.24 2.77
CA PHE A 31 -4.01 -31.49 3.55
C PHE A 31 -4.15 -30.04 3.10
N THR A 32 -3.06 -29.37 2.71
CA THR A 32 -3.09 -27.98 2.24
C THR A 32 -3.70 -27.85 0.84
N LEU A 33 -3.39 -28.77 -0.08
CA LEU A 33 -4.02 -28.79 -1.41
C LEU A 33 -5.53 -29.11 -1.36
N LEU A 34 -5.95 -30.05 -0.51
CA LEU A 34 -7.38 -30.37 -0.33
C LEU A 34 -8.16 -29.20 0.31
N ALA A 35 -7.55 -28.47 1.26
CA ALA A 35 -8.15 -27.29 1.86
C ALA A 35 -8.28 -26.13 0.85
N ILE A 36 -7.27 -25.90 0.00
CA ILE A 36 -7.35 -24.89 -1.07
C ILE A 36 -8.40 -25.27 -2.13
N LEU A 37 -8.48 -26.55 -2.52
CA LEU A 37 -9.52 -27.05 -3.43
C LEU A 37 -10.91 -26.93 -2.83
N LEU A 38 -11.10 -27.21 -1.54
CA LEU A 38 -12.38 -26.97 -0.85
C LEU A 38 -12.73 -25.48 -0.81
N ILE A 39 -11.80 -24.59 -0.45
CA ILE A 39 -12.04 -23.13 -0.45
C ILE A 39 -12.46 -22.63 -1.84
N ILE A 40 -11.78 -23.07 -2.91
CA ILE A 40 -12.14 -22.72 -4.30
C ILE A 40 -13.51 -23.32 -4.70
N HIS A 41 -13.84 -24.53 -4.24
CA HIS A 41 -15.11 -25.19 -4.57
C HIS A 41 -16.31 -24.64 -3.76
N THR A 42 -16.09 -24.06 -2.57
CA THR A 42 -17.13 -23.29 -1.84
C THR A 42 -17.41 -21.94 -2.50
N GLU A 43 -16.38 -21.23 -2.97
CA GLU A 43 -16.50 -19.94 -3.66
C GLU A 43 -17.27 -20.05 -5.00
N LEU A 44 -17.06 -21.12 -5.77
CA LEU A 44 -17.78 -21.35 -7.04
C LEU A 44 -19.27 -21.70 -6.87
N ARG A 45 -19.71 -22.12 -5.67
CA ARG A 45 -21.13 -22.41 -5.39
C ARG A 45 -21.95 -21.18 -5.01
N ILE A 46 -21.33 -20.05 -4.66
CA ILE A 46 -22.03 -18.81 -4.28
C ILE A 46 -22.62 -18.07 -5.50
N VAL A 47 -22.12 -18.34 -6.72
CA VAL A 47 -22.50 -17.57 -7.93
C VAL A 47 -23.79 -18.08 -8.62
N ASN A 48 -24.29 -19.27 -8.29
CA ASN A 48 -25.44 -19.86 -8.98
C ASN A 48 -26.61 -20.17 -8.02
N GLY A 49 -27.15 -19.12 -7.40
CA GLY A 49 -28.46 -19.17 -6.74
C GLY A 49 -29.62 -19.25 -7.75
N PRO A 50 -30.81 -19.72 -7.34
CA PRO A 50 -31.96 -19.83 -8.23
C PRO A 50 -32.33 -18.45 -8.79
N LYS A 51 -32.29 -18.35 -10.12
CA LYS A 51 -32.68 -17.15 -10.88
C LYS A 51 -34.18 -17.21 -11.15
N ASP A 52 -34.84 -16.06 -11.14
CA ASP A 52 -36.21 -15.93 -11.61
C ASP A 52 -36.26 -16.02 -13.16
N PRO A 53 -37.44 -16.15 -13.79
CA PRO A 53 -37.53 -16.22 -15.26
C PRO A 53 -37.05 -14.95 -15.99
N SER A 54 -36.72 -13.87 -15.25
CA SER A 54 -36.10 -12.65 -15.78
C SER A 54 -34.58 -12.58 -15.56
N GLY A 55 -33.96 -13.63 -15.01
CA GLY A 55 -32.52 -13.73 -14.80
C GLY A 55 -32.00 -13.05 -13.52
N ARG A 56 -32.88 -12.55 -12.64
CA ARG A 56 -32.49 -11.86 -11.39
C ARG A 56 -32.22 -12.87 -10.27
N PRO A 57 -31.20 -12.64 -9.41
CA PRO A 57 -30.93 -13.50 -8.27
C PRO A 57 -32.06 -13.41 -7.24
N LYS A 58 -32.66 -14.55 -6.84
CA LYS A 58 -33.63 -14.59 -5.73
C LYS A 58 -32.91 -14.45 -4.40
N ILE A 59 -32.93 -13.24 -3.84
CA ILE A 59 -32.49 -12.97 -2.47
C ILE A 59 -33.63 -13.38 -1.54
N PRO A 60 -33.45 -14.36 -0.63
CA PRO A 60 -34.47 -14.66 0.37
C PRO A 60 -34.63 -13.43 1.27
N LEU A 61 -35.85 -12.87 1.34
CA LEU A 61 -36.18 -11.77 2.23
C LEU A 61 -36.14 -12.27 3.67
N ASP A 62 -34.97 -12.18 4.30
CA ASP A 62 -34.87 -11.99 5.74
C ASP A 62 -34.00 -10.76 6.01
N LEU A 63 -34.55 -9.61 5.54
CA LEU A 63 -34.06 -8.31 5.92
C LEU A 63 -34.46 -8.08 7.38
N ARG A 64 -33.51 -8.10 8.32
CA ARG A 64 -33.73 -7.52 9.66
C ARG A 64 -34.45 -6.18 9.50
N ALA A 65 -35.42 -5.88 10.36
CA ALA A 65 -36.32 -4.73 10.30
C ALA A 65 -35.66 -3.33 10.16
N ASN A 66 -34.32 -3.23 10.19
CA ASN A 66 -33.54 -2.02 9.97
C ASN A 66 -32.51 -2.10 8.84
N SER A 67 -32.55 -3.14 7.99
CA SER A 67 -31.64 -3.23 6.84
C SER A 67 -32.18 -2.38 5.69
N LYS A 68 -31.52 -1.26 5.40
CA LYS A 68 -31.78 -0.49 4.18
C LYS A 68 -31.11 -1.19 3.02
N VAL A 69 -31.87 -2.00 2.28
CA VAL A 69 -31.41 -2.56 1.00
C VAL A 69 -31.62 -1.49 -0.07
N TYR A 70 -30.52 -0.91 -0.52
CA TYR A 70 -30.50 0.01 -1.64
C TYR A 70 -30.23 -0.79 -2.93
N THR A 71 -31.27 -1.31 -3.56
CA THR A 71 -31.16 -1.78 -4.96
C THR A 71 -31.20 -0.55 -5.85
N LEU A 72 -30.06 -0.21 -6.46
CA LEU A 72 -29.99 0.88 -7.43
C LEU A 72 -30.66 0.42 -8.72
N ASP A 73 -31.77 1.05 -9.09
CA ASP A 73 -32.35 0.90 -10.43
C ASP A 73 -31.48 1.68 -11.43
N GLU A 74 -31.33 1.20 -12.67
CA GLU A 74 -30.42 1.80 -13.66
C GLU A 74 -30.82 3.23 -14.04
N ARG A 75 -32.10 3.57 -13.89
CA ARG A 75 -32.64 4.92 -14.10
C ARG A 75 -32.15 5.91 -13.03
N GLU A 76 -32.06 5.49 -11.76
CA GLU A 76 -31.57 6.35 -10.67
C GLU A 76 -30.08 6.69 -10.80
N ARG A 77 -29.27 5.84 -11.45
CA ARG A 77 -27.85 6.16 -11.75
C ARG A 77 -27.70 7.37 -12.68
N MET A 78 -28.68 7.63 -13.54
CA MET A 78 -28.66 8.76 -14.47
C MET A 78 -29.06 10.07 -13.77
N ASP A 79 -29.95 10.01 -12.77
CA ASP A 79 -30.43 11.20 -12.04
C ASP A 79 -29.46 11.65 -10.92
N GLY A 80 -28.52 10.78 -10.54
CA GLY A 80 -27.42 11.07 -9.63
C GLY A 80 -27.50 10.29 -8.32
N LEU A 81 -26.33 9.98 -7.79
CA LEU A 81 -26.11 9.19 -6.59
C LEU A 81 -25.94 10.08 -5.35
N THR A 82 -26.51 9.65 -4.24
CA THR A 82 -26.23 10.22 -2.92
C THR A 82 -24.82 9.86 -2.45
N VAL A 83 -24.30 10.62 -1.49
CA VAL A 83 -22.98 10.37 -0.88
C VAL A 83 -22.83 8.94 -0.36
N GLY A 84 -23.90 8.36 0.22
CA GLY A 84 -23.88 6.98 0.72
C GLY A 84 -23.76 5.94 -0.40
N GLN A 85 -24.45 6.16 -1.52
CA GLN A 85 -24.39 5.27 -2.68
C GLN A 85 -23.03 5.35 -3.37
N ILE A 86 -22.46 6.55 -3.53
CA ILE A 86 -21.09 6.73 -4.07
C ILE A 86 -20.07 6.05 -3.17
N ALA A 87 -20.19 6.24 -1.85
CA ALA A 87 -19.30 5.62 -0.88
C ALA A 87 -19.28 4.10 -1.04
N GLN A 88 -20.46 3.49 -1.19
CA GLN A 88 -20.59 2.05 -1.44
C GLN A 88 -19.97 1.64 -2.78
N GLU A 89 -20.24 2.36 -3.87
CA GLU A 89 -19.72 2.04 -5.21
C GLU A 89 -18.21 2.26 -5.35
N ALA A 90 -17.68 3.27 -4.68
CA ALA A 90 -16.25 3.55 -4.61
C ALA A 90 -15.53 2.71 -3.54
N ARG A 91 -16.27 1.95 -2.72
CA ARG A 91 -15.77 1.17 -1.56
C ARG A 91 -14.96 2.03 -0.58
N VAL A 92 -15.49 3.20 -0.24
CA VAL A 92 -14.89 4.14 0.72
C VAL A 92 -15.92 4.58 1.75
N ASP A 93 -15.48 5.15 2.85
CA ASP A 93 -16.39 5.75 3.82
C ASP A 93 -17.05 7.03 3.27
N ALA A 94 -18.29 7.29 3.67
CA ALA A 94 -18.99 8.54 3.32
C ALA A 94 -18.24 9.80 3.78
N TRP A 95 -17.46 9.69 4.87
CA TRP A 95 -16.56 10.76 5.32
C TRP A 95 -15.47 11.07 4.29
N THR A 96 -14.90 10.05 3.65
CA THR A 96 -13.87 10.21 2.61
C THR A 96 -14.41 10.96 1.40
N VAL A 97 -15.66 10.69 1.00
CA VAL A 97 -16.32 11.40 -0.10
C VAL A 97 -16.46 12.89 0.23
N ARG A 98 -16.92 13.22 1.45
CA ARG A 98 -17.06 14.61 1.92
C ARG A 98 -15.70 15.31 2.05
N PHE A 99 -14.68 14.58 2.49
CA PHE A 99 -13.32 15.08 2.57
C PHE A 99 -12.82 15.51 1.18
N TYR A 100 -12.98 14.65 0.16
CA TYR A 100 -12.56 15.01 -1.20
C TYR A 100 -13.38 16.14 -1.83
N GLU A 101 -14.66 16.28 -1.47
CA GLU A 101 -15.47 17.44 -1.85
C GLU A 101 -14.93 18.74 -1.21
N LYS A 102 -14.60 18.70 0.09
CA LYS A 102 -14.03 19.85 0.81
C LYS A 102 -12.66 20.26 0.27
N GLU A 103 -11.83 19.28 -0.06
CA GLU A 103 -10.52 19.50 -0.68
C GLU A 103 -10.61 19.88 -2.18
N GLY A 104 -11.81 20.05 -2.73
CA GLY A 104 -12.00 20.48 -4.12
C GLY A 104 -11.54 19.46 -5.17
N LEU A 105 -11.40 18.19 -4.81
CA LEU A 105 -10.99 17.11 -5.73
C LEU A 105 -12.18 16.56 -6.51
N LEU A 106 -13.40 16.76 -5.99
CA LEU A 106 -14.65 16.39 -6.65
C LEU A 106 -15.39 17.64 -7.10
N PRO A 107 -16.05 17.63 -8.27
CA PRO A 107 -16.95 18.71 -8.67
C PRO A 107 -18.09 18.85 -7.66
N LYS A 108 -18.60 20.09 -7.54
CA LYS A 108 -19.68 20.41 -6.60
C LYS A 108 -20.92 19.57 -6.92
N ALA A 109 -21.52 18.98 -5.89
CA ALA A 109 -22.75 18.22 -6.02
C ALA A 109 -23.89 19.11 -6.56
N LYS A 110 -24.71 18.54 -7.45
CA LYS A 110 -25.97 19.17 -7.83
C LYS A 110 -26.94 19.05 -6.66
N ARG A 111 -27.67 20.12 -6.37
CA ARG A 111 -28.76 20.08 -5.39
C ARG A 111 -30.06 19.77 -6.10
N THR A 112 -30.82 18.81 -5.58
CA THR A 112 -32.20 18.61 -6.01
C THR A 112 -33.10 19.72 -5.49
N SER A 113 -34.29 19.87 -6.06
CA SER A 113 -35.36 20.75 -5.54
C SER A 113 -35.73 20.44 -4.09
N SER A 114 -35.54 19.18 -3.67
CA SER A 114 -35.71 18.69 -2.30
C SER A 114 -34.52 18.95 -1.35
N GLY A 115 -33.44 19.57 -1.83
CA GLY A 115 -32.28 19.96 -1.00
C GLY A 115 -31.22 18.88 -0.78
N TYR A 116 -31.37 17.69 -1.37
CA TYR A 116 -30.37 16.63 -1.30
C TYR A 116 -29.18 16.90 -2.23
N ARG A 117 -27.99 16.42 -1.85
CA ARG A 117 -26.79 16.43 -2.68
C ARG A 117 -26.74 15.17 -3.53
N LEU A 118 -26.78 15.35 -4.84
CA LEU A 118 -26.58 14.29 -5.82
C LEU A 118 -25.30 14.52 -6.62
N HIS A 119 -24.64 13.43 -6.94
CA HIS A 119 -23.41 13.39 -7.71
C HIS A 119 -23.61 12.47 -8.90
N GLY A 120 -22.98 12.75 -10.03
CA GLY A 120 -23.04 11.82 -11.15
C GLY A 120 -22.27 10.52 -10.87
N PRO A 121 -22.59 9.43 -11.60
CA PRO A 121 -21.94 8.13 -11.44
C PRO A 121 -20.43 8.17 -11.72
N GLU A 122 -19.95 9.15 -12.50
CA GLU A 122 -18.52 9.38 -12.78
C GLU A 122 -17.69 9.65 -11.51
N ILE A 123 -18.33 10.14 -10.45
CA ILE A 123 -17.67 10.47 -9.18
C ILE A 123 -17.12 9.22 -8.50
N ALA A 124 -17.81 8.09 -8.60
CA ALA A 124 -17.32 6.84 -8.03
C ALA A 124 -16.01 6.39 -8.72
N GLU A 125 -15.92 6.54 -10.04
CA GLU A 125 -14.70 6.23 -10.78
C GLU A 125 -13.56 7.20 -10.45
N ARG A 126 -13.87 8.50 -10.35
CA ARG A 126 -12.91 9.52 -9.93
C ARG A 126 -12.33 9.25 -8.54
N ILE A 127 -13.15 8.83 -7.58
CA ILE A 127 -12.68 8.45 -6.23
C ILE A 127 -11.76 7.23 -6.29
N ARG A 128 -12.12 6.20 -7.07
CA ARG A 128 -11.24 5.03 -7.28
C ARG A 128 -9.91 5.44 -7.89
N PHE A 129 -9.89 6.40 -8.82
CA PHE A 129 -8.67 6.96 -9.38
C PHE A 129 -7.81 7.65 -8.30
N ILE A 130 -8.41 8.55 -7.50
CA ILE A 130 -7.71 9.24 -6.40
C ILE A 130 -7.08 8.22 -5.43
N LYS A 131 -7.83 7.18 -5.04
CA LYS A 131 -7.33 6.14 -4.13
C LYS A 131 -6.16 5.36 -4.73
N LYS A 132 -6.22 5.01 -6.02
CA LYS A 132 -5.11 4.34 -6.71
C LYS A 132 -3.88 5.24 -6.77
N ALA A 133 -4.06 6.51 -7.10
CA ALA A 133 -2.96 7.47 -7.13
C ALA A 133 -2.31 7.65 -5.74
N GLN A 134 -3.10 7.75 -4.67
CA GLN A 134 -2.59 7.79 -3.30
C GLN A 134 -1.78 6.54 -2.93
N HIS A 135 -2.21 5.35 -3.36
CA HIS A 135 -1.44 4.11 -3.14
C HIS A 135 -0.09 4.10 -3.86
N LEU A 136 0.05 4.86 -4.94
CA LEU A 136 1.32 5.05 -5.64
C LEU A 136 2.23 6.11 -4.99
N GLY A 137 1.78 6.73 -3.88
CA GLY A 137 2.54 7.75 -3.17
C GLY A 137 2.44 9.14 -3.79
N LEU A 138 1.44 9.39 -4.65
CA LEU A 138 1.12 10.73 -5.14
C LEU A 138 0.50 11.56 -4.02
N ARG A 139 0.91 12.83 -3.96
CA ARG A 139 0.35 13.82 -3.02
C ARG A 139 -1.00 14.32 -3.53
N LEU A 140 -1.82 14.86 -2.63
CA LEU A 140 -3.15 15.36 -3.00
C LEU A 140 -3.09 16.51 -4.02
N GLU A 141 -2.06 17.36 -3.94
CA GLU A 141 -1.83 18.45 -4.87
C GLU A 141 -1.52 17.93 -6.28
N GLU A 142 -0.65 16.92 -6.39
CA GLU A 142 -0.30 16.28 -7.67
C GLU A 142 -1.52 15.60 -8.29
N ILE A 143 -2.37 14.98 -7.47
CA ILE A 143 -3.62 14.38 -7.92
C ILE A 143 -4.58 15.45 -8.44
N ARG A 144 -4.67 16.61 -7.78
CA ARG A 144 -5.49 17.73 -8.24
C ARG A 144 -5.05 18.21 -9.62
N GLU A 145 -3.75 18.39 -9.85
CA GLU A 145 -3.23 18.79 -11.17
C GLU A 145 -3.61 17.80 -12.27
N ILE A 146 -3.49 16.49 -11.99
CA ILE A 146 -3.89 15.44 -12.94
C ILE A 146 -5.38 15.51 -13.25
N LEU A 147 -6.21 15.69 -12.22
CA LEU A 147 -7.65 15.79 -12.36
C LEU A 147 -8.07 17.06 -13.13
N ASP A 148 -7.44 18.20 -12.87
CA ASP A 148 -7.72 19.45 -13.57
C ASP A 148 -7.36 19.39 -15.06
N LEU A 149 -6.35 18.61 -15.44
CA LEU A 149 -6.03 18.34 -16.85
C LEU A 149 -7.11 17.48 -17.51
N SER A 150 -7.60 16.47 -16.80
CA SER A 150 -8.69 15.61 -17.26
C SER A 150 -9.99 16.40 -17.43
N ASP A 151 -10.29 17.31 -16.49
CA ASP A 151 -11.51 18.13 -16.52
C ASP A 151 -11.48 19.15 -17.68
N ARG A 152 -10.30 19.52 -18.17
CA ARG A 152 -10.09 20.34 -19.38
C ARG A 152 -10.15 19.54 -20.68
N GLY A 153 -10.49 18.25 -20.63
CA GLY A 153 -10.60 17.37 -21.80
C GLY A 153 -9.25 16.94 -22.40
N SER A 154 -8.13 17.24 -21.72
CA SER A 154 -6.80 16.80 -22.15
C SER A 154 -6.47 15.44 -21.57
N CYS A 155 -5.83 14.56 -22.36
CA CYS A 155 -5.39 13.27 -21.86
C CYS A 155 -4.22 13.45 -20.86
N PRO A 156 -4.38 13.13 -19.56
CA PRO A 156 -3.36 13.43 -18.55
C PRO A 156 -2.19 12.43 -18.57
N CYS A 157 -2.20 11.45 -19.48
CA CYS A 157 -1.28 10.30 -19.45
C CYS A 157 0.21 10.70 -19.51
N GLY A 158 0.54 11.76 -20.26
CA GLY A 158 1.90 12.29 -20.35
C GLY A 158 2.37 12.92 -19.03
N HIS A 159 1.51 13.75 -18.44
CA HIS A 159 1.78 14.39 -17.15
C HIS A 159 1.90 13.35 -16.02
N VAL A 160 0.96 12.41 -15.94
CA VAL A 160 1.01 11.29 -14.96
C VAL A 160 2.33 10.53 -15.07
N ARG A 161 2.76 10.20 -16.29
CA ARG A 161 4.04 9.48 -16.51
C ARG A 161 5.23 10.29 -15.99
N GLN A 162 5.22 11.61 -16.17
CA GLN A 162 6.29 12.48 -15.70
C GLN A 162 6.31 12.58 -14.16
N VAL A 163 5.14 12.70 -13.52
CA VAL A 163 5.04 12.71 -12.06
C VAL A 163 5.54 11.37 -11.47
N LEU A 164 5.12 10.24 -12.06
CA LEU A 164 5.58 8.92 -11.61
C LEU A 164 7.08 8.71 -11.78
N LYS A 165 7.68 9.18 -12.89
CA LYS A 165 9.14 9.15 -13.06
C LYS A 165 9.86 9.96 -11.98
N SER A 166 9.34 11.14 -11.65
CA SER A 166 9.89 11.99 -10.61
C SER A 166 9.79 11.32 -9.23
N LYS A 167 8.68 10.64 -8.94
CA LYS A 167 8.50 9.85 -7.71
C LYS A 167 9.45 8.66 -7.65
N LEU A 168 9.68 7.94 -8.74
CA LEU A 168 10.69 6.87 -8.78
C LEU A 168 12.09 7.40 -8.44
N ALA A 169 12.47 8.56 -8.98
CA ALA A 169 13.75 9.19 -8.67
C ALA A 169 13.85 9.66 -7.20
N GLU A 170 12.76 10.17 -6.63
CA GLU A 170 12.66 10.53 -5.21
C GLU A 170 12.82 9.29 -4.31
N LEU A 171 12.10 8.21 -4.62
CA LEU A 171 12.17 6.96 -3.87
C LEU A 171 13.57 6.34 -3.94
N ALA A 172 14.21 6.33 -5.11
CA ALA A 172 15.57 5.82 -5.26
C ALA A 172 16.57 6.59 -4.39
N ARG A 173 16.47 7.93 -4.32
CA ARG A 173 17.28 8.75 -3.41
C ARG A 173 17.03 8.39 -1.95
N LYS A 174 15.76 8.30 -1.54
CA LYS A 174 15.40 7.96 -0.17
C LYS A 174 15.89 6.58 0.25
N ILE A 175 15.83 5.59 -0.65
CA ILE A 175 16.40 4.25 -0.41
C ILE A 175 17.91 4.34 -0.22
N SER A 176 18.61 5.11 -1.05
CA SER A 176 20.06 5.33 -0.91
C SER A 176 20.43 5.94 0.45
N ASP A 177 19.71 7.00 0.85
CA ASP A 177 19.90 7.67 2.14
C ASP A 177 19.67 6.71 3.31
N LEU A 178 18.60 5.90 3.24
CA LEU A 178 18.28 4.90 4.26
C LEU A 178 19.36 3.81 4.34
N HIS A 179 19.91 3.36 3.20
CA HIS A 179 21.05 2.44 3.19
C HIS A 179 22.32 3.07 3.81
N ALA A 180 22.57 4.36 3.58
CA ALA A 180 23.68 5.08 4.17
C ALA A 180 23.51 5.24 5.70
N VAL A 181 22.30 5.55 6.18
CA VAL A 181 21.97 5.55 7.61
C VAL A 181 22.17 4.15 8.21
N GLN A 182 21.63 3.12 7.57
CA GLN A 182 21.75 1.73 8.04
C GLN A 182 23.23 1.31 8.16
N SER A 183 24.06 1.70 7.19
CA SER A 183 25.50 1.42 7.19
C SER A 183 26.22 2.14 8.33
N ARG A 184 25.89 3.42 8.58
CA ARG A 184 26.43 4.17 9.73
C ARG A 184 26.08 3.51 11.06
N ILE A 185 24.82 3.09 11.23
CA ILE A 185 24.36 2.39 12.44
C ILE A 185 25.13 1.07 12.62
N ARG A 186 25.31 0.27 11.55
CA ARG A 186 26.09 -0.97 11.61
C ARG A 186 27.54 -0.73 12.03
N THR A 187 28.18 0.32 11.52
CA THR A 187 29.54 0.69 11.89
C THR A 187 29.64 1.07 13.36
N VAL A 188 28.70 1.89 13.85
CA VAL A 188 28.65 2.27 15.27
C VAL A 188 28.49 1.04 16.17
N LEU A 189 27.60 0.11 15.79
CA LEU A 189 27.37 -1.14 16.55
C LEU A 189 28.55 -2.13 16.50
N SER A 190 29.32 -2.16 15.41
CA SER A 190 30.52 -3.03 15.34
C SER A 190 31.66 -2.49 16.19
N GLN A 191 31.74 -1.16 16.36
CA GLN A 191 32.71 -0.49 17.20
C GLN A 191 32.32 -0.51 18.69
N SER A 192 31.03 -0.55 19.00
CA SER A 192 30.53 -0.48 20.39
C SER A 192 31.04 -1.60 21.28
N ARG A 193 31.28 -2.80 20.72
CA ARG A 193 31.86 -3.95 21.44
C ARG A 193 33.29 -3.72 21.93
N ARG A 194 33.99 -2.72 21.40
CA ARG A 194 35.36 -2.36 21.81
C ARG A 194 35.39 -1.37 22.98
N PHE A 195 34.28 -0.69 23.26
CA PHE A 195 34.18 0.22 24.39
C PHE A 195 33.77 -0.58 25.63
N GLY A 196 34.75 -1.23 26.27
CA GLY A 196 34.58 -1.91 27.56
C GLY A 196 34.44 -0.93 28.72
N VAL A 197 33.50 0.02 28.66
CA VAL A 197 33.33 1.04 29.71
C VAL A 197 31.92 0.98 30.27
N ARG A 198 31.83 0.71 31.57
CA ARG A 198 30.63 0.90 32.39
C ARG A 198 30.54 2.41 32.66
N PRO A 199 29.59 3.16 32.06
CA PRO A 199 29.56 4.60 32.25
C PRO A 199 29.23 4.91 33.71
N THR A 200 30.20 5.46 34.44
CA THR A 200 29.97 6.10 35.74
C THR A 200 29.30 7.46 35.49
N GLY A 201 28.14 7.66 36.13
CA GLY A 201 27.30 8.88 36.21
C GLY A 201 27.54 10.06 35.26
N LYS A 202 26.48 10.44 34.51
CA LYS A 202 26.34 11.65 33.65
C LYS A 202 27.21 11.72 32.38
N ALA A 203 27.81 10.63 31.93
CA ALA A 203 28.50 10.60 30.63
C ALA A 203 27.52 10.38 29.46
N LEU A 204 27.63 11.22 28.42
CA LEU A 204 27.03 10.95 27.11
C LEU A 204 27.55 9.61 26.57
N CYS A 205 26.69 8.87 25.86
CA CYS A 205 27.01 7.51 25.41
C CYS A 205 28.22 7.49 24.44
N PRO A 206 29.33 6.81 24.78
CA PRO A 206 30.53 6.74 23.93
C PRO A 206 30.30 6.08 22.57
N THR A 207 29.28 5.22 22.48
CA THR A 207 28.88 4.55 21.23
C THR A 207 28.42 5.56 20.17
N ILE A 208 27.65 6.58 20.56
CA ILE A 208 27.16 7.61 19.63
C ILE A 208 28.20 8.71 19.44
N MET A 209 28.89 9.10 20.52
CA MET A 209 29.87 10.20 20.49
C MET A 209 31.19 9.83 19.79
N GLY A 210 31.37 8.57 19.38
CA GLY A 210 32.56 8.09 18.66
C GLY A 210 33.79 8.21 19.54
N GLY A 211 34.07 7.20 20.39
CA GLY A 211 35.15 7.22 21.37
C GLY A 211 36.42 7.90 20.87
N ALA A 212 36.64 9.13 21.34
CA ALA A 212 37.88 9.86 21.14
C ALA A 212 39.00 8.95 21.68
N LYS A 213 39.88 8.50 20.80
CA LYS A 213 41.11 7.83 21.21
C LYS A 213 41.87 8.82 22.09
N GLY A 214 41.78 8.66 23.41
CA GLY A 214 42.67 9.33 24.35
C GLY A 214 44.09 8.90 24.02
N LYS A 215 44.81 9.75 23.28
CA LYS A 215 46.27 9.65 23.19
C LYS A 215 46.76 9.82 24.63
N LYS A 216 47.30 8.75 25.21
CA LYS A 216 48.15 8.88 26.41
C LYS A 216 49.34 9.74 25.98
N THR A 217 49.31 11.03 26.30
CA THR A 217 50.54 11.81 26.42
C THR A 217 51.30 11.22 27.59
N LYS A 218 52.35 10.46 27.27
CA LYS A 218 53.40 10.16 28.23
C LYS A 218 54.11 11.49 28.51
N GLU A 219 53.74 12.16 29.59
CA GLU A 219 54.62 13.17 30.18
C GLU A 219 55.77 12.41 30.84
N ALA A 220 56.86 12.35 30.10
CA ALA A 220 58.16 11.98 30.59
C ALA A 220 58.74 13.15 31.40
N SER A 221 59.20 12.83 32.61
CA SER A 221 60.48 13.27 33.16
C SER A 221 60.76 14.78 33.16
N LYS A 222 60.60 15.43 34.31
CA LYS A 222 61.74 16.09 34.98
C LYS A 222 61.49 16.23 36.47
#